data_AF-N2ANR4-F1
#
_entry.id   AF-N2ANR4-F1
#
_cell.length_a   1.000
_cell.length_b   1.000
_cell.length_c   1.000
_cell.angle_alpha   90.00
_cell.angle_beta   90.00
_cell.angle_gamma   90.00
#
_symmetry.space_group_name_H-M   'P 1'
#
loop_
_entity.id
_entity.type
_entity.pdbx_description
1 polymer ?
#
loop_
_entity_poly.entity_id
_entity_poly.type
_entity_poly.pdbx_seq_one_letter_code
_entity_poly.pdbx_strand_id
1 'polypeptide(L)'
;MSSSMEQLQNAAYRGVQKFKHGIFSEIRMFYIARVVKYDKKNHVADIQPLANLSDGQESAQYLEVPVSENCYMLDEWFERIKPEFKKLDANPHNSTSLSDKFPKKKLMRKGVPVICAVLDRDNDNWDGKANTYDPNTSRLHDANDSIVIGVLGGDAVNG
;
A
#
# COMPACT_ATOMS: atom_id res chain seq x y z
N MET A 1 55.33 -0.97 -8.97
CA MET A 1 54.49 0.25 -8.98
C MET A 1 53.08 0.03 -9.54
N SER A 2 52.64 -1.20 -9.89
CA SER A 2 51.28 -1.45 -10.44
C SER A 2 50.19 -1.64 -9.37
N SER A 3 50.53 -2.13 -8.17
CA SER A 3 49.55 -2.49 -7.14
C SER A 3 48.82 -1.28 -6.52
N SER A 4 49.44 -0.11 -6.45
CA SER A 4 48.83 1.11 -5.89
C SER A 4 47.78 1.71 -6.83
N MET A 5 48.01 1.67 -8.14
CA MET A 5 47.05 2.17 -9.14
C MET A 5 45.84 1.24 -9.28
N GLU A 6 46.03 -0.07 -9.23
CA GLU A 6 44.91 -1.03 -9.18
C GLU A 6 44.09 -0.91 -7.89
N GLN A 7 44.73 -0.63 -6.75
CA GLN A 7 44.01 -0.38 -5.50
C GLN A 7 43.22 0.94 -5.54
N LEU A 8 43.78 2.01 -6.11
CA LEU A 8 43.10 3.28 -6.31
C LEU A 8 41.92 3.15 -7.29
N GLN A 9 42.08 2.42 -8.39
CA GLN A 9 41.00 2.15 -9.35
C GLN A 9 39.88 1.31 -8.71
N ASN A 10 40.22 0.28 -7.95
CA ASN A 10 39.24 -0.52 -7.20
C ASN A 10 38.52 0.30 -6.11
N ALA A 11 39.22 1.20 -5.43
CA ALA A 11 38.64 2.09 -4.44
C ALA A 11 37.70 3.12 -5.08
N ALA A 12 38.10 3.73 -6.20
CA ALA A 12 37.26 4.63 -6.98
C ALA A 12 36.01 3.91 -7.52
N TYR A 13 36.17 2.70 -8.05
CA TYR A 13 35.05 1.87 -8.50
C TYR A 13 34.08 1.54 -7.36
N ARG A 14 34.59 1.15 -6.19
CA ARG A 14 33.76 0.94 -4.99
C ARG A 14 33.08 2.22 -4.52
N GLY A 15 33.75 3.37 -4.63
CA GLY A 15 33.18 4.69 -4.33
C GLY A 15 31.98 5.00 -5.22
N VAL A 16 32.11 4.80 -6.53
CA VAL A 16 31.01 4.98 -7.50
C VAL A 16 29.88 3.98 -7.24
N GLN A 17 30.19 2.73 -6.93
CA GLN A 17 29.16 1.73 -6.59
C GLN A 17 28.39 2.11 -5.31
N LYS A 18 29.08 2.61 -4.28
CA LYS A 18 28.44 3.10 -3.06
C LYS A 18 27.58 4.34 -3.30
N PHE A 19 28.07 5.29 -4.11
CA PHE A 19 27.30 6.46 -4.51
C PHE A 19 26.04 6.07 -5.28
N LYS A 20 26.17 5.17 -6.26
CA LYS A 20 25.05 4.58 -7.00
C LYS A 20 24.05 3.91 -6.05
N HIS A 21 24.53 3.12 -5.10
CA HIS A 21 23.68 2.46 -4.11
C HIS A 21 22.97 3.46 -3.19
N GLY A 22 23.64 4.55 -2.78
CA GLY A 22 23.03 5.63 -2.01
C GLY A 22 21.85 6.26 -2.73
N ILE A 23 22.04 6.65 -4.00
CA ILE A 23 20.94 7.20 -4.82
C ILE A 23 19.77 6.21 -4.93
N PHE A 24 20.04 4.93 -5.19
CA PHE A 24 18.95 3.94 -5.29
C PHE A 24 18.27 3.66 -3.95
N SER A 25 18.97 3.78 -2.82
CA SER A 25 18.38 3.58 -1.50
C SER A 25 17.45 4.72 -1.07
N GLU A 26 17.64 5.92 -1.64
CA GLU A 26 16.76 7.07 -1.42
C GLU A 26 15.48 6.99 -2.28
N ILE A 27 15.54 6.33 -3.44
CA ILE A 27 14.38 6.17 -4.33
C ILE A 27 13.48 5.07 -3.79
N ARG A 28 12.36 5.45 -3.18
CA ARG A 28 11.31 4.52 -2.79
C ARG A 28 10.33 4.32 -3.94
N MET A 29 10.00 3.06 -4.23
CA MET A 29 9.10 2.70 -5.34
C MET A 29 7.87 1.95 -4.84
N PHE A 30 8.08 0.75 -4.28
CA PHE A 30 7.03 -0.05 -3.69
C PHE A 30 7.49 -0.58 -2.34
N TYR A 31 6.57 -0.65 -1.40
CA TYR A 31 6.85 -1.21 -0.09
C TYR A 31 5.63 -1.91 0.47
N ILE A 32 5.88 -2.86 1.37
CA ILE A 32 4.83 -3.58 2.08
C ILE A 32 4.57 -2.85 3.39
N ALA A 33 3.29 -2.59 3.66
CA ALA A 33 2.85 -1.95 4.89
C ALA A 33 1.70 -2.73 5.53
N ARG A 34 1.45 -2.47 6.81
CA ARG A 34 0.28 -2.93 7.55
C ARG A 34 -0.67 -1.76 7.78
N VAL A 35 -1.95 -1.98 7.54
CA VAL A 35 -3.01 -1.01 7.85
C VAL A 35 -3.16 -0.84 9.36
N VAL A 36 -2.93 0.35 9.87
CA VAL A 36 -3.13 0.72 11.29
C VAL A 36 -4.58 1.16 11.53
N LYS A 37 -5.11 1.95 10.61
CA LYS A 37 -6.48 2.47 10.61
C LYS A 37 -6.96 2.60 9.17
N TYR A 38 -8.25 2.38 8.94
CA TYR A 38 -8.87 2.58 7.64
C TYR A 38 -10.13 3.43 7.80
N ASP A 39 -10.21 4.54 7.08
CA ASP A 39 -11.40 5.37 6.95
C ASP A 39 -12.12 5.01 5.65
N LYS A 40 -13.25 4.32 5.80
CA LYS A 40 -14.09 3.89 4.68
C LYS A 40 -14.76 5.07 3.97
N LYS A 41 -15.03 6.19 4.65
CA LYS A 41 -15.79 7.30 4.06
C LYS A 41 -14.96 8.05 3.02
N ASN A 42 -13.69 8.27 3.34
CA ASN A 42 -12.75 9.01 2.50
C ASN A 42 -11.83 8.10 1.69
N HIS A 43 -11.92 6.78 1.88
CA HIS A 43 -11.04 5.78 1.25
C HIS A 43 -9.54 6.05 1.50
N VAL A 44 -9.21 6.40 2.75
CA VAL A 44 -7.83 6.64 3.20
C VAL A 44 -7.45 5.69 4.33
N ALA A 45 -6.17 5.36 4.44
CA ALA A 45 -5.63 4.47 5.45
C ALA A 45 -4.38 5.03 6.10
N ASP A 46 -4.25 4.83 7.41
CA ASP A 46 -2.98 5.00 8.09
C ASP A 46 -2.20 3.69 7.97
N ILE A 47 -0.97 3.75 7.51
CA ILE A 47 -0.14 2.57 7.19
C ILE A 47 1.20 2.62 7.91
N GLN A 48 1.67 1.44 8.30
CA GLN A 48 2.97 1.22 8.93
C GLN A 48 3.82 0.35 8.00
N PRO A 49 4.91 0.87 7.40
CA PRO A 49 5.84 0.03 6.64
C PRO A 49 6.37 -1.12 7.50
N LEU A 50 6.49 -2.30 6.88
CA LEU A 50 6.95 -3.51 7.56
C LEU A 50 8.48 -3.70 7.51
N ALA A 51 9.15 -3.07 6.56
CA ALA A 51 10.60 -3.10 6.49
C ALA A 51 11.19 -2.13 7.52
N ASN A 52 12.06 -2.66 8.37
CA ASN A 52 12.83 -1.83 9.30
C ASN A 52 13.90 -1.04 8.53
N LEU A 53 14.27 0.10 9.09
CA LEU A 53 15.41 0.88 8.62
C LEU A 53 16.72 0.10 8.88
N SER A 54 17.80 0.50 8.20
CA SER A 54 19.11 -0.18 8.32
C SER A 54 19.70 -0.16 9.72
N ASP A 55 19.24 0.75 10.58
CA ASP A 55 19.59 0.88 11.99
C ASP A 55 18.70 0.01 12.91
N GLY A 56 17.75 -0.75 12.34
CA GLY A 56 16.81 -1.59 13.07
C GLY A 56 15.59 -0.85 13.62
N GLN A 57 15.46 0.46 13.39
CA GLN A 57 14.29 1.22 13.82
C GLN A 57 13.07 0.93 12.94
N GLU A 58 11.89 0.98 13.54
CA GLU A 58 10.63 0.92 12.79
C GLU A 58 10.48 2.21 11.97
N SER A 59 9.98 2.08 10.75
CA SER A 59 9.64 3.24 9.92
C SER A 59 8.53 4.06 10.58
N ALA A 60 8.46 5.37 10.28
CA ALA A 60 7.32 6.18 10.69
C ALA A 60 6.01 5.69 10.02
N GLN A 61 4.88 5.95 10.67
CA GLN A 61 3.57 5.73 10.07
C GLN A 61 3.27 6.83 9.05
N TYR A 62 2.67 6.44 7.93
CA TYR A 62 2.12 7.35 6.94
C TYR A 62 0.61 7.46 7.17
N LEU A 63 0.11 8.68 7.22
CA LEU A 63 -1.27 8.99 7.57
C LEU A 63 -2.07 9.34 6.31
N GLU A 64 -3.38 9.09 6.35
CA GLU A 64 -4.32 9.49 5.31
C GLU A 64 -3.93 9.05 3.88
N VAL A 65 -3.23 7.91 3.78
CA VAL A 65 -2.75 7.40 2.49
C VAL A 65 -3.96 6.93 1.66
N PRO A 66 -4.15 7.44 0.43
CA PRO A 66 -5.25 7.06 -0.42
C PRO A 66 -5.21 5.57 -0.75
N VAL A 67 -6.39 4.96 -0.82
CA VAL A 67 -6.57 3.55 -1.15
C VAL A 67 -7.20 3.45 -2.52
N SER A 68 -6.60 2.68 -3.41
CA SER A 68 -7.14 2.47 -4.74
C SER A 68 -8.46 1.69 -4.69
N GLU A 69 -9.39 2.03 -5.59
CA GLU A 69 -10.76 1.51 -5.61
C GLU A 69 -10.81 -0.02 -5.66
N ASN A 70 -9.89 -0.64 -6.39
CA ASN A 70 -9.77 -2.10 -6.49
C ASN A 70 -9.62 -2.79 -5.12
N CYS A 71 -9.09 -2.10 -4.10
CA CYS A 71 -8.82 -2.67 -2.78
C CYS A 71 -10.05 -2.74 -1.87
N TYR A 72 -11.08 -1.92 -2.12
CA TYR A 72 -12.28 -1.87 -1.29
C TYR A 72 -13.60 -2.08 -2.05
N MET A 73 -13.60 -1.97 -3.38
CA MET A 73 -14.81 -2.08 -4.21
C MET A 73 -15.57 -3.39 -3.96
N LEU A 74 -14.86 -4.52 -3.81
CA LEU A 74 -15.48 -5.81 -3.52
C LEU A 74 -16.15 -5.84 -2.13
N ASP A 75 -15.52 -5.23 -1.13
CA ASP A 75 -16.10 -5.15 0.23
C ASP A 75 -17.40 -4.35 0.23
N GLU A 76 -17.43 -3.24 -0.51
CA GLU A 76 -18.66 -2.45 -0.65
C GLU A 76 -19.75 -3.17 -1.41
N TRP A 77 -19.38 -3.85 -2.50
CA TRP A 77 -20.30 -4.65 -3.28
C TRP A 77 -20.93 -5.75 -2.42
N PHE A 78 -20.12 -6.46 -1.62
CA PHE A 78 -20.62 -7.46 -0.69
C PHE A 78 -21.53 -6.86 0.38
N GLU A 79 -21.20 -5.71 0.95
CA GLU A 79 -22.09 -5.04 1.92
C GLU A 79 -23.44 -4.64 1.33
N ARG A 80 -23.48 -4.21 0.06
CA ARG A 80 -24.73 -3.82 -0.62
C ARG A 80 -25.63 -5.02 -0.93
N ILE A 81 -25.06 -6.18 -1.26
CA ILE A 81 -25.86 -7.35 -1.71
C ILE A 81 -26.14 -8.35 -0.59
N LYS A 82 -25.31 -8.41 0.46
CA LYS A 82 -25.53 -9.32 1.61
C LYS A 82 -26.94 -9.23 2.22
N PRO A 83 -27.60 -8.06 2.35
CA PRO A 83 -28.97 -7.97 2.82
C PRO A 83 -29.98 -8.67 1.89
N GLU A 84 -29.79 -8.59 0.58
CA GLU A 84 -30.66 -9.23 -0.41
C GLU A 84 -30.53 -10.76 -0.37
N PHE A 85 -29.31 -11.29 -0.20
CA PHE A 85 -29.11 -12.73 0.00
C PHE A 85 -29.71 -13.23 1.31
N LYS A 86 -29.67 -12.44 2.38
CA LYS A 86 -30.35 -12.80 3.64
C LYS A 86 -31.88 -12.89 3.48
N LYS A 87 -32.49 -12.02 2.68
CA LYS A 87 -33.93 -12.09 2.37
C LYS A 87 -34.27 -13.35 1.56
N LEU A 88 -33.39 -13.74 0.63
CA LEU A 88 -33.54 -14.95 -0.17
C LEU A 88 -33.42 -16.22 0.68
N ASP A 89 -32.43 -16.28 1.57
CA ASP A 89 -32.20 -17.43 2.46
C ASP A 89 -33.32 -17.56 3.54
N ALA A 90 -33.97 -16.45 3.91
CA ALA A 90 -35.10 -16.46 4.84
C ALA A 90 -36.43 -16.91 4.20
N ASN A 91 -36.46 -17.14 2.88
CA ASN A 91 -37.69 -17.51 2.18
C ASN A 91 -38.03 -18.99 2.43
N PRO A 92 -39.17 -19.32 3.07
CA PRO A 92 -39.51 -20.70 3.43
C PRO A 92 -39.72 -21.64 2.22
N HIS A 93 -39.82 -21.09 1.00
CA HIS A 93 -39.97 -21.88 -0.22
C HIS A 93 -38.65 -22.30 -0.88
N ASN A 94 -37.51 -21.71 -0.51
CA ASN A 94 -36.19 -22.04 -1.06
C ASN A 94 -35.13 -21.97 0.07
N SER A 95 -34.60 -23.11 0.48
CA SER A 95 -33.51 -23.19 1.47
C SER A 95 -32.15 -22.91 0.81
N THR A 96 -31.88 -21.65 0.48
CA THR A 96 -30.54 -21.23 0.07
C THR A 96 -29.69 -20.87 1.29
N SER A 97 -28.37 -21.10 1.20
CA SER A 97 -27.36 -20.75 2.21
C SER A 97 -26.30 -19.84 1.61
N LEU A 98 -26.73 -18.89 0.78
CA LEU A 98 -25.84 -18.03 0.02
C LEU A 98 -25.19 -16.97 0.90
N SER A 99 -25.90 -16.48 1.92
CA SER A 99 -25.39 -15.49 2.88
C SER A 99 -24.21 -16.00 3.72
N ASP A 100 -24.13 -17.32 3.94
CA ASP A 100 -23.05 -17.97 4.68
C ASP A 100 -21.80 -18.23 3.83
N LYS A 101 -21.92 -18.18 2.50
CA LYS A 101 -20.79 -18.33 1.57
C LYS A 101 -20.04 -17.04 1.29
N PHE A 102 -20.49 -15.91 1.85
CA PHE A 102 -19.77 -14.64 1.71
C PHE A 102 -18.48 -14.64 2.52
N PRO A 103 -17.46 -13.87 2.08
CA PRO A 103 -16.26 -13.66 2.87
C PRO A 103 -16.59 -13.19 4.28
N LYS A 104 -15.96 -13.80 5.29
CA LYS A 104 -16.22 -13.46 6.70
C LYS A 104 -15.57 -12.15 7.09
N LYS A 105 -14.46 -11.81 6.42
CA LYS A 105 -13.67 -10.61 6.67
C LYS A 105 -13.63 -9.75 5.42
N LYS A 106 -13.67 -8.44 5.63
CA LYS A 106 -13.40 -7.44 4.59
C LYS A 106 -11.95 -7.56 4.12
N LEU A 107 -11.69 -7.40 2.83
CA LEU A 107 -10.35 -7.31 2.28
C LEU A 107 -9.60 -6.14 2.95
N MET A 108 -10.14 -4.93 2.86
CA MET A 108 -9.53 -3.75 3.47
C MET A 108 -10.00 -3.57 4.92
N ARG A 109 -9.11 -3.83 5.88
CA ARG A 109 -9.38 -3.72 7.32
C ARG A 109 -8.08 -3.47 8.11
N LYS A 110 -8.21 -3.03 9.35
CA LYS A 110 -7.07 -2.92 10.27
C LYS A 110 -6.29 -4.23 10.36
N GLY A 111 -4.97 -4.14 10.31
CA GLY A 111 -4.03 -5.24 10.48
C GLY A 111 -3.68 -6.01 9.20
N VAL A 112 -4.29 -5.71 8.05
CA VAL A 112 -3.96 -6.41 6.81
C VAL A 112 -2.65 -5.91 6.20
N PRO A 113 -1.85 -6.80 5.61
CA PRO A 113 -0.73 -6.41 4.79
C PRO A 113 -1.25 -5.86 3.44
N VAL A 114 -0.64 -4.77 3.00
CA VAL A 114 -0.91 -4.08 1.74
C VAL A 114 0.41 -3.79 1.02
N ILE A 115 0.32 -3.63 -0.29
CA ILE A 115 1.40 -3.08 -1.10
C ILE A 115 1.08 -1.63 -1.45
N CYS A 116 2.03 -0.76 -1.17
CA CYS A 116 1.94 0.67 -1.44
C CYS A 116 2.89 1.03 -2.57
N ALA A 117 2.41 1.87 -3.49
CA ALA A 117 3.22 2.53 -4.50
C ALA A 117 3.58 3.92 -4.01
N VAL A 118 4.81 4.34 -4.21
CA VAL A 118 5.26 5.73 -4.00
C VAL A 118 5.12 6.47 -5.32
N LEU A 119 4.48 7.63 -5.29
CA LEU A 119 4.32 8.46 -6.48
C LEU A 119 5.60 9.25 -6.76
N ASP A 120 5.80 9.58 -8.03
CA ASP A 120 6.96 10.37 -8.46
C ASP A 120 6.92 11.81 -7.94
N ARG A 121 5.72 12.32 -7.64
CA ARG A 121 5.44 13.68 -7.19
C ARG A 121 4.49 13.67 -6.01
N ASP A 122 4.58 14.71 -5.20
CA ASP A 122 3.61 15.05 -4.17
C ASP A 122 2.18 15.12 -4.73
N ASN A 123 1.26 14.43 -4.06
CA ASN A 123 -0.14 14.27 -4.42
C ASN A 123 -1.12 14.94 -3.43
N ASP A 124 -0.65 15.77 -2.49
CA ASP A 124 -1.46 16.43 -1.47
C ASP A 124 -2.58 17.32 -2.08
N ASN A 125 -2.31 17.92 -3.24
CA ASN A 125 -3.27 18.77 -3.97
C ASN A 125 -4.16 18.00 -4.96
N TRP A 126 -4.00 16.69 -5.09
CA TRP A 126 -4.81 15.92 -6.01
C TRP A 126 -6.19 15.66 -5.41
N ASP A 127 -7.24 16.06 -6.13
CA ASP A 127 -8.63 15.97 -5.67
C ASP A 127 -9.29 14.60 -5.95
N GLY A 128 -8.50 13.60 -6.36
CA GLY A 128 -8.97 12.27 -6.73
C GLY A 128 -9.65 12.20 -8.11
N LYS A 129 -9.68 13.29 -8.90
CA LYS A 129 -10.29 13.32 -10.23
C LYS A 129 -9.26 13.16 -11.35
N ALA A 130 -9.76 12.87 -12.55
CA ALA A 130 -8.95 12.77 -13.76
C ALA A 130 -8.57 14.14 -14.36
N ASN A 131 -8.15 15.08 -13.50
CA ASN A 131 -7.68 16.41 -13.88
C ASN A 131 -6.18 16.54 -13.58
N THR A 132 -5.51 17.47 -14.27
CA THR A 132 -4.15 17.89 -13.90
C THR A 132 -4.16 18.65 -12.59
N TYR A 133 -3.11 18.51 -11.79
CA TYR A 133 -2.91 19.24 -10.55
C TYR A 133 -1.45 19.67 -10.42
N ASP A 134 -1.21 20.74 -9.64
CA ASP A 134 0.13 21.21 -9.31
C ASP A 134 0.54 20.68 -7.93
N PRO A 135 1.71 20.01 -7.81
CA PRO A 135 2.21 19.53 -6.52
C PRO A 135 2.41 20.68 -5.52
N ASN A 136 2.11 20.45 -4.24
CA ASN A 136 2.34 21.46 -3.18
C ASN A 136 3.82 21.65 -2.88
N THR A 137 4.60 20.59 -3.03
CA THR A 137 6.01 20.53 -2.67
C THR A 137 6.85 19.96 -3.81
N SER A 138 8.16 20.13 -3.72
CA SER A 138 9.13 19.54 -4.66
C SER A 138 9.58 18.13 -4.26
N ARG A 139 8.83 17.43 -3.39
CA ARG A 139 9.15 16.07 -2.96
C ARG A 139 9.08 15.12 -4.16
N LEU A 140 10.04 14.20 -4.22
CA LEU A 140 10.19 13.19 -5.27
C LEU A 140 10.42 11.84 -4.62
N HIS A 141 9.66 10.82 -5.03
CA HIS A 141 9.78 9.45 -4.49
C HIS A 141 9.71 9.38 -2.96
N ASP A 142 8.86 10.22 -2.35
CA ASP A 142 8.66 10.28 -0.91
C ASP A 142 7.53 9.34 -0.49
N ALA A 143 7.75 8.52 0.53
CA ALA A 143 6.76 7.55 0.98
C ALA A 143 5.50 8.17 1.60
N ASN A 144 5.53 9.45 1.99
CA ASN A 144 4.31 10.19 2.36
C ASN A 144 3.35 10.31 1.16
N ASP A 145 3.88 10.38 -0.07
CA ASP A 145 3.10 10.53 -1.32
C ASP A 145 2.72 9.15 -1.89
N SER A 146 2.35 8.23 -1.01
CA SER A 146 2.05 6.87 -1.40
C SER A 146 0.56 6.64 -1.68
N ILE A 147 0.27 5.54 -2.36
CA ILE A 147 -1.08 5.04 -2.59
C ILE A 147 -1.11 3.54 -2.36
N VAL A 148 -2.12 3.04 -1.66
CA VAL A 148 -2.35 1.60 -1.52
C VAL A 148 -2.93 1.06 -2.81
N ILE A 149 -2.22 0.15 -3.47
CA ILE A 149 -2.63 -0.41 -4.78
C ILE A 149 -3.09 -1.87 -4.71
N GLY A 150 -2.87 -2.53 -3.56
CA GLY A 150 -3.26 -3.92 -3.40
C GLY A 150 -3.30 -4.36 -1.94
N VAL A 151 -4.29 -5.20 -1.63
CA VAL A 151 -4.37 -5.92 -0.35
C VAL A 151 -3.71 -7.29 -0.53
N LEU A 152 -2.68 -7.57 0.25
CA LEU A 152 -1.98 -8.86 0.24
C LEU A 152 -2.65 -9.89 1.16
N GLY A 153 -3.50 -9.42 2.10
CA GLY A 153 -4.17 -10.25 3.10
C GLY A 153 -5.67 -10.46 2.84
N GLY A 154 -6.02 -11.50 2.08
CA GLY A 154 -7.40 -11.95 1.86
C GLY A 154 -7.80 -13.15 2.72
N ASP A 155 -9.11 -13.45 2.75
CA ASP A 155 -9.71 -14.64 3.38
C ASP A 155 -9.04 -15.96 2.92
N ALA A 156 -8.38 -15.99 1.75
CA ALA A 156 -7.67 -17.17 1.23
C ALA A 156 -6.57 -17.72 2.17
N VAL A 157 -6.04 -16.90 3.09
CA VAL A 157 -5.03 -17.33 4.08
C VAL A 157 -5.60 -17.40 5.50
N ASN A 158 -6.72 -16.72 5.80
CA ASN A 158 -7.19 -16.45 7.17
C ASN A 158 -8.74 -16.46 7.37
N GLY A 159 -9.51 -17.01 6.42
CA GLY A 159 -10.99 -17.03 6.39
C GLY A 159 -11.65 -18.34 6.79
#